data_AF-A0A183HKE2-F1
#
_entry.id   AF-A0A183HKE2-F1
#
_cell.length_a   1.000
_cell.length_b   1.000
_cell.length_c   1.000
_cell.angle_alpha   90.00
_cell.angle_beta   90.00
_cell.angle_gamma   90.00
#
_symmetry.space_group_name_H-M   'P 1'
#
loop_
_entity.id
_entity.type
_entity.pdbx_description
1 polymer ?
#
loop_
_entity_poly.entity_id
_entity_poly.type
_entity_poly.pdbx_seq_one_letter_code
_entity_poly.pdbx_strand_id
1 'polypeptide(L)'
;MSDDLINPQLSIPVGELSAIAVSSTIILSIILLLGSLVDRAYLICETLIAVKVSFTGFLYLTGLYVSSLSSTVGTLLGTPRIIQSIASEGIIPVLNPLAIGVCYFIIQSKYYH
;
A
#
# COMPACT_ATOMS: atom_id res chain seq x y z
N MET A 1 -10.26 2.76 -7.28
CA MET A 1 -10.03 2.70 -8.74
C MET A 1 -10.96 1.64 -9.34
N SER A 2 -12.24 1.65 -8.95
CA SER A 2 -13.17 0.55 -9.28
C SER A 2 -13.93 0.82 -10.58
N ASP A 3 -13.96 2.08 -11.01
CA ASP A 3 -14.68 2.58 -12.19
C ASP A 3 -14.03 2.14 -13.52
N ASP A 4 -12.71 1.93 -13.52
CA ASP A 4 -11.93 1.59 -14.71
C ASP A 4 -11.86 0.07 -14.99
N LEU A 5 -12.55 -0.75 -14.18
CA LEU A 5 -12.55 -2.20 -14.36
C LEU A 5 -13.74 -2.66 -15.19
N ILE A 6 -13.45 -3.49 -16.20
CA ILE A 6 -14.45 -4.14 -17.07
C ILE A 6 -15.52 -4.91 -16.28
N ASN A 7 -15.18 -5.49 -15.12
CA ASN A 7 -16.09 -6.23 -14.23
C ASN A 7 -15.69 -6.06 -12.74
N PRO A 8 -16.08 -4.97 -12.06
CA PRO A 8 -15.59 -4.65 -10.72
C PRO A 8 -15.99 -5.68 -9.65
N GLN A 9 -17.16 -6.32 -9.78
CA GLN A 9 -17.66 -7.29 -8.80
C GLN A 9 -16.82 -8.58 -8.72
N LEU A 10 -16.15 -8.96 -9.81
CA LEU A 10 -15.32 -10.17 -9.86
C LEU A 10 -13.83 -9.84 -9.80
N SER A 11 -13.38 -8.75 -10.42
CA SER A 11 -11.96 -8.41 -10.50
C SER A 11 -11.39 -7.92 -9.17
N ILE A 12 -12.18 -7.27 -8.32
CA ILE A 12 -11.73 -6.82 -6.99
C ILE A 12 -11.40 -8.02 -6.08
N PRO A 13 -12.31 -8.99 -5.83
CA PRO A 13 -12.01 -10.10 -4.93
C PRO A 13 -10.92 -11.03 -5.48
N VAL A 14 -10.88 -11.28 -6.79
CA VAL A 14 -9.84 -12.12 -7.41
C VAL A 14 -8.47 -11.43 -7.34
N GLY A 15 -8.42 -10.11 -7.56
CA GLY A 15 -7.20 -9.32 -7.44
C GLY A 15 -6.64 -9.31 -6.02
N GLU A 16 -7.49 -9.08 -5.01
CA GLU A 16 -7.08 -9.12 -3.60
C GLU A 16 -6.56 -10.50 -3.18
N LEU A 17 -7.31 -11.57 -3.47
CA LEU A 17 -6.91 -12.93 -3.09
C LEU A 17 -5.59 -13.35 -3.75
N SER A 18 -5.41 -13.01 -5.03
CA SER A 18 -4.15 -13.30 -5.74
C SER A 18 -2.97 -12.48 -5.18
N ALA A 19 -3.18 -11.20 -4.84
CA ALA A 19 -2.15 -10.37 -4.22
C ALA A 19 -1.73 -10.91 -2.83
N ILE A 20 -2.69 -11.34 -2.01
CA ILE A 20 -2.43 -11.95 -0.70
C ILE A 20 -1.67 -13.26 -0.86
N ALA A 21 -2.08 -14.12 -1.81
CA ALA A 21 -1.42 -15.40 -2.04
C ALA A 21 0.06 -15.22 -2.47
N VAL A 22 0.32 -14.29 -3.39
CA VAL A 22 1.67 -14.00 -3.88
C VAL A 22 2.54 -13.41 -2.78
N SER A 23 2.06 -12.39 -2.06
CA SER A 23 2.81 -11.76 -0.97
C SER A 23 3.14 -12.73 0.16
N SER A 24 2.18 -13.56 0.57
CA SER A 24 2.37 -14.63 1.56
C SER A 24 3.46 -15.61 1.13
N THR A 25 3.42 -16.08 -0.12
CA THR A 25 4.39 -17.03 -0.66
C THR A 25 5.81 -16.44 -0.66
N ILE A 26 5.94 -15.18 -1.06
CA ILE A 26 7.24 -14.48 -1.08
C ILE A 26 7.79 -14.35 0.35
N ILE A 27 6.98 -13.89 1.30
CA ILE A 27 7.42 -13.72 2.70
C ILE A 27 7.85 -15.07 3.30
N LEU A 28 7.08 -16.14 3.08
CA LEU A 28 7.44 -17.48 3.55
C LEU A 28 8.77 -17.97 2.96
N SER A 29 9.00 -17.73 1.66
CA SER A 29 10.26 -18.11 1.01
C SER A 29 11.46 -17.40 1.63
N ILE A 30 11.33 -16.10 1.94
CA ILE A 30 12.39 -15.30 2.56
C ILE A 30 12.66 -15.79 3.98
N ILE A 31 11.62 -16.07 4.77
CA ILE A 31 11.76 -16.59 6.14
C ILE A 31 12.52 -17.92 6.14
N LEU A 32 12.16 -18.85 5.26
CA LEU A 32 12.81 -20.17 5.17
C LEU A 32 14.28 -20.04 4.74
N LEU A 33 14.57 -19.18 3.77
CA LEU A 33 15.95 -18.91 3.33
C LEU A 33 16.80 -18.29 4.44
N LEU A 34 16.28 -17.27 5.13
CA LEU A 34 17.01 -16.58 6.19
C LEU A 34 17.22 -17.48 7.41
N GLY A 35 16.24 -18.31 7.76
CA GLY A 35 16.35 -19.28 8.84
C GLY A 35 17.31 -20.44 8.54
N SER A 36 17.51 -20.79 7.26
CA SER A 36 18.47 -21.83 6.84
C SER A 36 19.91 -21.32 6.76
N LEU A 37 20.10 -20.05 6.39
CA LEU A 37 21.42 -19.45 6.14
C LEU A 37 22.08 -18.80 7.37
N VAL A 38 21.32 -18.45 8.41
CA VAL A 38 21.81 -17.58 9.49
C VAL A 38 21.57 -18.17 10.88
N ASP A 39 22.60 -18.13 11.74
CA ASP A 39 22.54 -18.50 13.15
C ASP A 39 21.56 -17.62 13.96
N ARG A 40 20.80 -18.24 14.88
CA ARG A 40 19.74 -17.59 15.67
C ARG A 40 20.20 -16.33 16.42
N ALA A 41 21.45 -16.29 16.85
CA ALA A 41 22.02 -15.13 17.57
C ALA A 41 22.13 -13.88 16.67
N TYR A 42 22.45 -14.07 15.40
CA TYR A 42 22.57 -12.98 14.42
C TYR A 42 21.19 -12.49 13.94
N LEU A 43 20.19 -13.37 13.87
CA LEU A 43 18.81 -13.02 13.50
C LEU A 43 18.15 -12.04 14.48
N ILE A 44 18.49 -12.12 15.78
CA ILE A 44 17.85 -11.33 16.84
C ILE A 44 18.60 -10.00 17.07
N CYS A 45 19.93 -10.01 16.98
CA CYS A 45 20.73 -8.82 17.25
C CYS A 45 20.80 -7.84 16.08
N GLU A 46 20.60 -8.29 14.84
CA GLU A 46 20.83 -7.46 13.66
C GLU A 46 19.66 -7.54 12.67
N THR A 47 18.81 -6.51 12.67
CA THR A 47 17.68 -6.37 11.74
C THR A 47 18.13 -6.17 10.28
N LEU A 48 19.41 -5.86 10.05
CA LEU A 48 20.03 -5.66 8.73
C LEU A 48 20.74 -6.91 8.18
N ILE A 49 20.59 -8.09 8.80
CA ILE A 49 21.25 -9.31 8.32
C ILE A 49 20.87 -9.65 6.87
N ALA A 50 19.65 -9.32 6.45
CA ALA A 50 19.17 -9.52 5.09
C ALA A 50 19.98 -8.74 4.03
N VAL A 51 20.57 -7.59 4.41
CA VAL A 51 21.46 -6.80 3.54
C VAL A 51 22.79 -7.53 3.32
N LYS A 52 23.33 -8.16 4.38
CA LYS A 52 24.61 -8.89 4.36
C LYS A 52 24.51 -10.22 3.61
N VAL A 53 23.36 -10.88 3.66
CA VAL A 53 23.08 -12.15 2.94
C VAL A 53 22.76 -11.90 1.46
N SER A 54 22.36 -10.69 1.08
CA SER A 54 22.03 -10.36 -0.31
C SER A 54 23.28 -10.29 -1.19
N PHE A 55 23.21 -10.93 -2.38
CA PHE A 55 24.28 -11.00 -3.39
C PHE A 55 24.84 -9.62 -3.79
N THR A 56 24.03 -8.56 -3.62
CA THR A 56 24.46 -7.16 -3.73
C THR A 56 23.65 -6.35 -2.72
N GLY A 57 24.20 -6.12 -1.51
CA GLY A 57 23.53 -5.35 -0.45
C GLY A 57 23.01 -3.98 -0.89
N PHE A 58 23.63 -3.37 -1.91
CA PHE A 58 23.15 -2.13 -2.53
C PHE A 58 21.76 -2.28 -3.18
N LEU A 59 21.52 -3.37 -3.91
CA LEU A 59 20.26 -3.61 -4.63
C LEU A 59 19.09 -3.79 -3.64
N TYR A 60 19.34 -4.49 -2.54
CA TYR A 60 18.36 -4.67 -1.46
C TYR A 60 18.01 -3.33 -0.79
N LEU A 61 19.00 -2.51 -0.44
CA LEU A 61 18.76 -1.20 0.16
C LEU A 61 17.94 -0.29 -0.76
N THR A 62 18.29 -0.23 -2.05
CA THR A 62 17.52 0.57 -3.01
C THR A 62 16.07 0.08 -3.14
N GLY A 63 15.84 -1.24 -3.18
CA GLY A 63 14.50 -1.81 -3.25
C GLY A 63 13.68 -1.53 -1.99
N LEU A 64 14.31 -1.59 -0.82
CA LEU A 64 13.68 -1.27 0.46
C LEU A 64 13.22 0.20 0.49
N TYR A 65 14.09 1.15 0.12
CA TYR A 65 13.73 2.56 0.09
C TYR A 65 12.61 2.86 -0.92
N VAL A 66 12.70 2.30 -2.14
CA VAL A 66 11.65 2.48 -3.16
C VAL A 66 10.31 1.93 -2.69
N SER A 67 10.30 0.78 -2.01
CA SER A 67 9.07 0.18 -1.48
C SER A 67 8.42 1.05 -0.40
N SER A 68 9.20 1.58 0.55
CA SER A 68 8.70 2.49 1.59
C SER A 68 8.15 3.79 0.99
N LEU A 69 8.85 4.36 0.01
CA LEU A 69 8.40 5.56 -0.70
C LEU A 69 7.09 5.31 -1.43
N SER A 70 6.95 4.18 -2.14
CA SER A 70 5.71 3.79 -2.83
C SER A 70 4.52 3.71 -1.86
N SER A 71 4.70 3.06 -0.70
CA SER A 71 3.66 2.95 0.33
C SER A 71 3.29 4.32 0.93
N THR A 72 4.28 5.18 1.16
CA THR A 72 4.07 6.53 1.71
C THR A 72 3.31 7.42 0.72
N VAL A 73 3.67 7.37 -0.57
CA VAL A 73 2.98 8.15 -1.61
C VAL A 73 1.54 7.64 -1.79
N GLY A 74 1.34 6.32 -1.77
CA GLY A 74 0.00 5.72 -1.86
C GLY A 74 -0.93 6.17 -0.73
N THR A 75 -0.42 6.17 0.52
CA THR A 75 -1.20 6.63 1.67
C THR A 75 -1.43 8.14 1.63
N LEU A 76 -0.40 8.95 1.33
CA LEU A 76 -0.53 10.41 1.23
C LEU A 76 -1.55 10.87 0.18
N LEU A 77 -1.69 10.14 -0.93
CA LEU A 77 -2.68 10.46 -1.97
C LEU A 77 -4.07 9.88 -1.71
N GLY A 78 -4.19 8.84 -0.87
CA GLY A 78 -5.45 8.18 -0.52
C GLY A 78 -6.14 8.80 0.70
N THR A 79 -5.38 9.05 1.77
CA THR A 79 -5.88 9.59 3.04
C THR A 79 -6.68 10.89 2.91
N PRO A 80 -6.23 11.95 2.20
CA PRO A 80 -7.01 13.18 2.09
C PRO A 80 -8.33 12.96 1.34
N ARG A 81 -8.36 12.09 0.31
CA ARG A 81 -9.59 11.77 -0.43
C ARG A 81 -10.62 11.08 0.46
N ILE A 82 -10.18 10.14 1.30
CA ILE A 82 -11.06 9.45 2.25
C ILE A 82 -11.61 10.44 3.30
N ILE A 83 -10.75 11.27 3.88
CA ILE A 83 -11.15 12.27 4.89
C ILE A 83 -12.13 13.29 4.30
N GLN A 84 -11.92 13.73 3.06
CA GLN A 84 -12.82 14.67 2.40
C GLN A 84 -14.17 14.05 2.05
N SER A 85 -14.20 12.77 1.65
CA SER A 85 -15.46 12.03 1.45
C SER A 85 -16.26 11.95 2.74
N ILE A 86 -15.62 11.61 3.86
CA ILE A 86 -16.26 11.57 5.19
C ILE A 86 -16.73 12.96 5.64
N ALA A 87 -15.94 14.01 5.36
CA ALA A 87 -16.33 15.39 5.65
C ALA A 87 -17.56 15.84 4.84
N SER A 88 -17.70 15.35 3.59
CA SER A 88 -18.86 15.64 2.73
C SER A 88 -20.18 15.02 3.23
N GLU A 89 -20.10 13.95 4.02
CA GLU A 89 -21.26 13.34 4.69
C GLU A 89 -21.78 14.19 5.87
N GLY A 90 -21.07 15.27 6.23
CA GLY A 90 -21.57 16.29 7.17
C GLY A 90 -21.69 15.82 8.63
N ILE A 91 -21.15 14.66 8.97
CA ILE A 91 -21.28 14.02 10.30
C ILE A 91 -20.46 14.78 11.38
N ILE A 92 -19.41 15.50 10.98
CA ILE A 92 -18.53 16.24 11.89
C ILE A 92 -18.38 17.71 11.41
N PRO A 93 -19.03 18.68 12.07
CA PRO A 93 -19.08 20.08 11.60
C PRO A 93 -17.72 20.80 11.58
N VAL A 94 -16.73 20.30 12.34
CA VAL A 94 -15.34 20.82 12.36
C VAL A 94 -14.56 20.49 11.08
N LEU A 95 -14.92 19.41 10.36
CA LEU A 95 -14.22 18.99 9.13
C LEU A 95 -14.78 19.62 7.85
N ASN A 96 -15.87 20.39 7.95
CA ASN A 96 -16.54 21.04 6.82
C ASN A 96 -15.62 21.92 5.92
N PRO A 97 -14.60 22.65 6.43
CA PRO A 97 -13.68 23.40 5.56
C PRO A 97 -12.77 22.50 4.70
N LEU A 98 -12.50 21.24 5.12
CA LEU A 98 -11.71 20.29 4.32
C LEU A 98 -12.51 19.73 3.12
N ALA A 99 -13.85 19.72 3.19
CA ALA A 99 -14.72 19.18 2.15
C ALA A 99 -14.80 20.04 0.86
N ILE A 100 -14.30 21.28 0.89
CA ILE A 100 -14.38 22.24 -0.22
C ILE A 100 -13.74 21.71 -1.53
N GLY A 101 -12.68 20.90 -1.43
CA GLY A 101 -12.01 20.30 -2.60
C GLY A 101 -12.83 19.24 -3.34
N VAL A 102 -13.76 18.55 -2.65
CA VAL A 102 -14.55 17.44 -3.22
C VAL A 102 -15.77 17.94 -3.98
N CYS A 103 -16.34 19.08 -3.59
CA CYS A 103 -17.52 19.64 -4.25
C CYS A 103 -17.28 19.93 -5.75
N TYR A 104 -16.08 20.39 -6.13
CA TYR A 104 -15.72 20.63 -7.53
C TYR A 104 -15.64 19.33 -8.35
N PHE A 105 -15.19 18.23 -7.74
CA PHE A 105 -15.01 16.94 -8.41
C PHE A 105 -16.34 16.19 -8.57
N ILE A 106 -17.22 16.27 -7.57
CA ILE A 106 -18.58 15.69 -7.64
C ILE A 106 -19.44 16.42 -8.67
N ILE A 107 -19.30 17.76 -8.79
CA ILE A 107 -20.02 18.53 -9.81
C ILE A 107 -19.53 18.16 -11.22
N GLN A 108 -18.21 18.01 -11.44
CA GLN A 108 -17.68 17.56 -12.74
C GLN A 108 -18.13 16.14 -13.11
N SER A 109 -18.15 15.21 -12.15
CA SER A 109 -18.60 13.82 -12.38
C SER A 109 -20.10 13.72 -12.69
N LYS A 110 -20.92 14.67 -12.24
CA LYS A 110 -22.38 14.67 -12.50
C LYS A 110 -22.77 15.37 -13.80
N TYR A 111 -21.86 16.13 -14.41
CA TYR A 111 -22.06 16.85 -15.68
C TYR A 111 -21.46 16.13 -16.91
N TYR A 112 -20.79 14.99 -16.70
CA TYR A 112 -20.21 14.15 -17.77
C TYR A 112 -20.94 12.80 -17.92
N HIS A 113 -22.25 12.79 -17.62
CA HIS A 113 -23.18 11.70 -17.93
C HIS A 113 -24.45 12.27 -18.53
#